data_AF-A0A2K6BQ83-F1
#
_entry.id   AF-A0A2K6BQ83-F1
#
_cell.length_a   1.000
_cell.length_b   1.000
_cell.length_c   1.000
_cell.angle_alpha   90.00
_cell.angle_beta   90.00
_cell.angle_gamma   90.00
#
_symmetry.space_group_name_H-M   'P 1'
#
loop_
_entity.id
_entity.type
_entity.pdbx_description
1 polymer ?
#
loop_
_entity_poly.entity_id
_entity_poly.type
_entity_poly.pdbx_seq_one_letter_code
_entity_poly.pdbx_strand_id
1 'polypeptide(L)'
;MLNIEYTWTSKRSLLGIQFCFVLFCFALVSFCHPSWMGSDPPTSCCFSYTARKLPRNFVVDYYETSSLCSQPAVVFQTKRGKQVCADPSETWVQEYVNDLELN
;
A
#
# COMPACT_ATOMS: atom_id res chain seq x y z
N MET A 1 -7.21 -33.93 -51.89
CA MET A 1 -6.43 -32.67 -51.85
C MET A 1 -7.07 -31.57 -51.00
N LEU A 2 -8.40 -31.35 -51.06
CA LEU A 2 -9.10 -30.32 -50.27
C LEU A 2 -9.02 -30.47 -48.73
N ASN A 3 -8.59 -31.63 -48.22
CA ASN A 3 -8.54 -31.90 -46.78
C ASN A 3 -7.36 -31.22 -46.05
N ILE A 4 -6.23 -31.07 -46.73
CA ILE A 4 -4.99 -30.59 -46.12
C ILE A 4 -5.00 -29.06 -46.03
N GLU A 5 -5.58 -28.38 -47.03
CA GLU A 5 -5.74 -26.93 -47.02
C GLU A 5 -6.72 -26.45 -45.95
N TYR A 6 -7.84 -27.16 -45.70
CA TYR A 6 -8.73 -26.79 -44.58
C TYR A 6 -8.06 -27.00 -43.22
N THR A 7 -7.24 -28.06 -43.05
CA THR A 7 -6.52 -28.26 -41.78
C THR A 7 -5.46 -27.18 -41.57
N TRP A 8 -4.85 -26.66 -42.65
CA TRP A 8 -3.87 -25.59 -42.59
C TRP A 8 -4.50 -24.22 -42.35
N THR A 9 -5.61 -23.90 -43.01
CA THR A 9 -6.36 -22.66 -42.77
C THR A 9 -7.00 -22.67 -41.38
N SER A 10 -7.55 -23.81 -40.94
CA SER A 10 -8.06 -23.99 -39.57
C SER A 10 -6.97 -23.82 -38.52
N LYS A 11 -5.79 -24.44 -38.70
CA LYS A 11 -4.64 -24.27 -37.79
C LYS A 11 -4.06 -22.85 -37.82
N ARG A 12 -3.99 -22.18 -38.99
CA ARG A 12 -3.60 -20.76 -39.12
C ARG A 12 -4.59 -19.82 -38.43
N SER A 13 -5.89 -20.07 -38.55
CA SER A 13 -6.94 -19.30 -37.89
C SER A 13 -6.94 -19.52 -36.38
N LEU A 14 -6.73 -20.75 -35.91
CA LEU A 14 -6.59 -21.07 -34.48
C LEU A 14 -5.33 -20.45 -33.88
N LEU A 15 -4.20 -20.42 -34.62
CA LEU A 15 -2.98 -19.72 -34.22
C LEU A 15 -3.19 -18.20 -34.12
N GLY A 16 -3.97 -17.62 -35.05
CA GLY A 16 -4.36 -16.20 -35.01
C GLY A 16 -5.25 -15.86 -33.81
N ILE A 17 -6.25 -16.69 -33.53
CA ILE A 17 -7.15 -16.51 -32.37
C ILE A 17 -6.38 -16.65 -31.05
N GLN A 18 -5.46 -17.62 -30.96
CA GLN A 18 -4.58 -17.80 -29.81
C GLN A 18 -3.69 -16.57 -29.58
N PHE A 19 -3.13 -16.00 -30.65
CA PHE A 19 -2.31 -14.78 -30.57
C PHE A 19 -3.13 -13.58 -30.09
N CYS A 20 -4.36 -13.40 -30.59
CA CYS A 20 -5.25 -12.32 -30.16
C CYS A 20 -5.63 -12.43 -28.67
N PHE A 21 -5.92 -13.63 -28.18
CA PHE A 21 -6.27 -13.86 -26.78
C PHE A 21 -5.10 -13.51 -25.85
N VAL A 22 -3.88 -13.90 -26.22
CA VAL A 22 -2.65 -13.57 -25.49
C VAL A 22 -2.40 -12.06 -25.47
N LEU A 23 -2.54 -11.38 -26.60
CA LEU A 23 -2.36 -9.92 -26.70
C LEU A 23 -3.41 -9.16 -25.88
N PHE A 24 -4.66 -9.64 -25.85
CA PHE A 24 -5.73 -9.05 -25.05
C PHE A 24 -5.47 -9.24 -23.54
N CYS A 25 -5.08 -10.43 -23.11
CA CYS A 25 -4.69 -10.67 -21.71
C CYS A 25 -3.51 -9.79 -21.27
N PHE A 26 -2.51 -9.60 -22.15
CA PHE A 26 -1.37 -8.74 -21.87
C PHE A 26 -1.78 -7.26 -21.71
N ALA A 27 -2.72 -6.78 -22.52
CA ALA A 27 -3.28 -5.44 -22.40
C ALA A 27 -4.06 -5.23 -21.09
N LEU A 28 -4.79 -6.25 -20.61
CA LEU A 28 -5.52 -6.19 -19.34
C LEU A 28 -4.57 -6.11 -18.13
N VAL A 29 -3.41 -6.77 -18.20
CA VAL A 29 -2.35 -6.67 -17.16
C VAL A 29 -1.78 -5.25 -17.07
N SER A 30 -1.64 -4.55 -18.19
CA SER A 30 -1.15 -3.16 -18.22
C SER A 30 -2.14 -2.14 -17.67
N PHE A 31 -3.44 -2.43 -17.66
CA PHE A 31 -4.48 -1.58 -17.05
C PHE A 31 -4.70 -1.85 -15.56
N CYS A 32 -4.13 -2.94 -15.03
CA CYS A 32 -4.07 -3.15 -13.61
C CYS A 32 -2.83 -2.42 -13.09
N HIS A 33 -2.97 -1.12 -12.82
CA HIS A 33 -2.04 -0.50 -11.87
C HIS A 33 -2.29 -1.17 -10.52
N PRO A 34 -1.34 -1.92 -9.93
CA PRO A 34 -1.36 -2.14 -8.50
C PRO A 34 -1.11 -0.77 -7.85
N SER A 35 -2.17 -0.03 -7.52
CA SER A 35 -2.09 1.18 -6.68
C SER A 35 -1.73 0.88 -5.21
N TRP A 36 -1.11 -0.27 -4.95
CA TRP A 36 -0.81 -0.78 -3.62
C TRP A 36 0.36 -1.75 -3.64
N MET A 37 1.43 -1.38 -4.35
CA MET A 37 2.75 -1.97 -4.09
C MET A 37 3.67 -0.82 -3.67
N GLY A 38 3.57 -0.44 -2.39
CA GLY A 38 4.60 0.36 -1.75
C GLY A 38 5.83 -0.52 -1.56
N SER A 39 6.67 -0.57 -2.60
CA SER A 39 8.00 -1.23 -2.58
C SER A 39 9.14 -0.24 -2.37
N ASP A 40 8.84 0.87 -1.71
CA ASP A 40 9.69 1.58 -0.75
C ASP A 40 9.00 1.36 0.61
N PRO A 41 9.65 1.37 1.80
CA PRO A 41 8.90 1.38 3.06
C PRO A 41 7.89 2.53 2.91
N PRO A 42 6.57 2.26 2.86
CA PRO A 42 5.62 3.30 2.51
C PRO A 42 5.84 4.36 3.56
N THR A 43 6.30 5.54 3.15
CA THR A 43 6.34 6.70 4.00
C THR A 43 4.93 6.82 4.56
N SER A 44 4.73 6.35 5.79
CA SER A 44 3.39 6.10 6.32
C SER A 44 2.85 7.45 6.73
N CYS A 45 2.35 8.21 5.76
CA CYS A 45 1.75 9.50 6.01
C CYS A 45 0.42 9.31 6.73
N CYS A 46 0.18 10.16 7.71
CA CYS A 46 -1.11 10.26 8.36
C CYS A 46 -1.95 11.30 7.62
N PHE A 47 -3.18 10.93 7.27
CA PHE A 47 -4.18 11.84 6.69
C PHE A 47 -5.18 12.34 7.73
N SER A 48 -5.17 11.72 8.92
CA SER A 48 -6.06 12.03 10.02
C SER A 48 -5.42 11.62 11.34
N TYR A 49 -5.77 12.34 12.40
CA TYR A 49 -5.29 12.10 13.76
C TYR A 49 -6.36 11.42 14.61
N THR A 50 -5.92 10.70 15.64
CA THR A 50 -6.83 10.17 16.65
C THR A 50 -7.56 11.30 17.38
N ALA A 51 -8.88 11.26 17.36
CA ALA A 51 -9.70 12.23 18.10
C ALA A 51 -9.70 11.98 19.62
N ARG A 52 -9.21 10.82 20.07
CA ARG A 52 -9.18 10.45 21.49
C ARG A 52 -7.74 10.22 21.96
N LYS A 53 -7.41 10.75 23.13
CA LYS A 53 -6.16 10.47 23.83
C LYS A 53 -6.03 8.97 24.09
N LEU A 54 -4.91 8.39 23.68
CA LEU A 54 -4.60 6.99 23.97
C LEU A 54 -4.20 6.84 25.43
N PRO A 55 -4.66 5.80 26.14
CA PRO A 55 -4.13 5.47 27.46
C PRO A 55 -2.63 5.16 27.38
N ARG A 56 -1.80 5.82 28.21
CA ARG A 56 -0.33 5.67 28.21
C ARG A 56 0.11 4.21 28.28
N ASN A 57 -0.56 3.42 29.11
CA ASN A 57 -0.28 2.00 29.33
C ASN A 57 -0.36 1.13 28.07
N PHE A 58 -1.01 1.60 27.01
CA PHE A 58 -1.09 0.87 25.74
C PHE A 58 -0.01 1.25 24.75
N VAL A 59 0.66 2.39 24.91
CA VAL A 59 1.75 2.83 24.03
C VAL A 59 3.04 2.14 24.47
N VAL A 60 3.79 1.60 23.51
CA VAL A 60 5.09 0.96 23.75
C VAL A 60 6.23 1.65 23.01
N ASP A 61 5.91 2.29 21.89
CA ASP A 61 6.90 2.90 21.02
C ASP A 61 6.24 3.99 20.19
N TYR A 62 7.06 4.83 19.56
CA TYR A 62 6.61 5.87 18.66
C TYR A 62 7.62 6.07 17.53
N TYR A 63 7.13 6.62 16.42
CA TYR A 63 8.00 7.12 15.36
C TYR A 63 7.36 8.33 14.70
N GLU A 64 8.19 9.20 14.14
CA GLU A 64 7.73 10.35 13.38
C GLU A 64 7.55 10.00 11.91
N THR A 65 6.53 10.57 11.29
CA THR A 65 6.36 10.48 9.83
C THR A 65 7.44 11.27 9.10
N SER A 66 7.80 10.84 7.88
CA SER A 66 8.76 11.58 7.06
C SER A 66 8.29 13.01 6.76
N SER A 67 9.24 13.92 6.60
CA SER A 67 9.02 15.30 6.15
C SER A 67 8.44 15.41 4.72
N LEU A 68 8.42 14.32 3.97
CA LEU A 68 7.75 14.25 2.66
C LEU A 68 6.22 14.29 2.77
N CYS A 69 5.66 14.02 3.94
CA CYS A 69 4.22 14.11 4.18
C CYS A 69 3.78 15.57 4.28
N SER A 70 2.65 15.91 3.66
CA SER A 70 2.07 17.27 3.77
C SER A 70 1.66 17.64 5.20
N GLN A 71 1.45 16.65 6.06
CA GLN A 71 1.08 16.82 7.46
C GLN A 71 2.07 16.05 8.35
N PRO A 72 2.72 16.72 9.32
CA PRO A 72 3.58 16.04 10.27
C PRO A 72 2.74 15.26 11.28
N ALA A 73 3.13 14.03 11.59
CA ALA A 73 2.44 13.21 12.56
C ALA A 73 3.40 12.37 13.41
N VAL A 74 2.99 12.09 14.64
CA VAL A 74 3.61 11.08 15.49
C VAL A 74 2.76 9.83 15.44
N VAL A 75 3.36 8.70 15.10
CA VAL A 75 2.67 7.41 15.08
C VAL A 75 3.04 6.61 16.32
N PHE A 76 2.06 6.40 17.19
CA PHE A 76 2.22 5.55 18.36
C PHE A 76 1.99 4.09 18.01
N GLN A 77 2.92 3.24 18.43
CA GLN A 77 2.75 1.80 18.40
C GLN A 77 2.19 1.31 19.74
N THR A 78 1.12 0.54 19.66
CA THR A 78 0.46 -0.01 20.84
C THR A 78 0.94 -1.43 21.15
N LYS A 79 0.77 -1.88 22.40
CA LYS A 79 1.03 -3.27 22.84
C LYS A 79 0.34 -4.34 21.98
N ARG A 80 -0.76 -3.97 21.31
CA ARG A 80 -1.52 -4.87 20.42
C ARG A 80 -1.03 -4.81 18.97
N GLY A 81 0.10 -4.18 18.69
CA GLY A 81 0.67 -4.01 17.36
C GLY A 81 -0.08 -3.01 16.47
N LYS A 82 -1.03 -2.24 17.01
CA LYS A 82 -1.72 -1.20 16.24
C LYS A 82 -0.87 0.07 16.18
N GLN A 83 -0.82 0.68 15.01
CA GLN A 83 -0.23 2.00 14.76
C GLN A 83 -1.35 3.05 14.77
N VAL A 84 -1.15 4.14 15.52
CA VAL A 84 -2.13 5.21 15.66
C VAL A 84 -1.47 6.56 15.40
N CYS A 85 -1.98 7.28 14.41
CA CYS A 85 -1.58 8.65 14.11
C CYS A 85 -2.07 9.63 15.19
N ALA A 86 -1.18 10.47 15.68
CA ALA A 86 -1.46 11.52 16.63
C ALA A 86 -0.86 12.85 16.16
N ASP A 87 -1.51 13.94 16.54
CA ASP A 87 -1.10 15.31 16.17
C ASP A 87 0.07 15.76 17.07
N PRO A 88 1.24 16.12 16.52
CA PRO A 88 2.38 16.61 17.33
C PRO A 88 2.08 17.91 18.09
N SER A 89 1.01 18.64 17.71
CA SER A 89 0.58 19.88 18.36
C SER A 89 -0.15 19.64 19.69
N GLU A 90 -0.59 18.41 19.94
CA GLU A 90 -1.31 18.04 21.16
C GLU A 90 -0.35 17.82 22.34
N THR A 91 -0.67 18.40 23.51
CA THR A 91 0.22 18.35 24.68
C THR A 91 0.49 16.92 25.15
N TRP A 92 -0.52 16.05 25.12
CA TRP A 92 -0.36 14.66 25.54
C TRP A 92 0.53 13.84 24.61
N VAL A 93 0.64 14.24 23.34
CA VAL A 93 1.51 13.57 22.36
C VAL A 93 2.96 13.89 22.71
N GLN A 94 3.25 15.15 23.01
CA GLN A 94 4.58 15.61 23.43
C GLN A 94 5.00 14.97 24.76
N GLU A 95 4.10 14.91 25.74
CA GLU A 95 4.32 14.18 27.00
C GLU A 95 4.74 12.73 26.71
N TYR A 96 3.99 12.02 25.85
CA TYR A 96 4.24 10.60 25.58
C TYR A 96 5.54 10.36 24.83
N VAL A 97 5.91 11.25 23.91
CA VAL A 97 7.20 11.21 23.22
C VAL A 97 8.32 11.37 24.23
N ASN A 98 8.24 12.39 25.10
CA ASN A 98 9.26 12.65 26.11
C ASN A 98 9.39 11.49 27.11
N ASP A 99 8.28 10.93 27.59
CA ASP A 99 8.28 9.74 28.44
C ASP A 99 8.90 8.50 27.75
N LEU A 100 8.86 8.40 26.41
CA LEU A 100 9.49 7.29 25.65
C LEU A 100 10.98 7.56 25.39
N GLU A 101 11.39 8.81 25.22
CA GLU A 101 12.80 9.19 25.04
C GLU A 101 13.62 9.06 26.33
N LEU A 102 12.98 9.24 27.49
CA LEU A 102 13.62 9.17 28.80
C LEU A 102 13.70 7.76 29.41
N ASN A 103 13.09 6.76 28.76
CA ASN A 103 13.04 5.37 29.22
C ASN A 103 14.06 4.48 28.50
#